data_AF-A0A933G907-F1
#
_entry.id   AF-A0A933G907-F1
#
_cell.length_a   1.000
_cell.length_b   1.000
_cell.length_c   1.000
_cell.angle_alpha   90.00
_cell.angle_beta   90.00
_cell.angle_gamma   90.00
#
_symmetry.space_group_name_H-M   'P 1'
#
loop_
_entity.id
_entity.type
_entity.pdbx_description
1 polymer ?
#
loop_
_entity_poly.entity_id
_entity_poly.type
_entity_poly.pdbx_seq_one_letter_code
_entity_poly.pdbx_strand_id
1 'polypeptide(L)'
;ARHLSYIGDAEIGERVNVGAGTLFANFDGQRIHRSKVGSDTYIGNGSIVVAPIAIGEHKQIPHGMVVRDNEGTLSNCAKQDGAS
;
A
#
# COMPACT_ATOMS: atom_id res chain seq x y z
N ALA A 1 -6.31 -22.85 0.06
CA ALA A 1 -6.37 -21.49 -0.52
C ALA A 1 -4.98 -20.84 -0.39
N ARG A 2 -4.57 -19.99 -1.35
CA ARG A 2 -3.24 -19.33 -1.36
C ARG A 2 -3.41 -17.83 -1.13
N HIS A 3 -2.63 -17.28 -0.21
CA HIS A 3 -2.51 -15.83 0.01
C HIS A 3 -1.61 -15.27 -1.10
N LEU A 4 -2.18 -14.60 -2.10
CA LEU A 4 -1.45 -14.08 -3.25
C LEU A 4 -1.54 -12.56 -3.29
N SER A 5 -0.43 -11.90 -3.53
CA SER A 5 -0.37 -10.46 -3.76
C SER A 5 0.50 -10.18 -4.98
N TYR A 6 0.18 -9.11 -5.71
CA TYR A 6 0.97 -8.68 -6.86
C TYR A 6 1.70 -7.39 -6.51
N ILE A 7 3.02 -7.43 -6.63
CA ILE A 7 3.93 -6.31 -6.38
C ILE A 7 4.65 -6.01 -7.70
N GLY A 8 4.18 -4.98 -8.42
CA GLY A 8 4.79 -4.49 -9.66
C GLY A 8 5.53 -3.19 -9.42
N ASP A 9 6.77 -3.11 -9.93
CA ASP A 9 7.59 -1.89 -9.96
C ASP A 9 7.62 -1.12 -8.62
N ALA A 10 7.83 -1.83 -7.52
CA ALA A 10 7.83 -1.24 -6.18
C ALA A 10 9.18 -1.42 -5.46
N GLU A 11 9.62 -0.35 -4.79
CA GLU A 11 10.67 -0.40 -3.77
C GLU A 11 10.03 -0.65 -2.41
N ILE A 12 10.37 -1.75 -1.75
CA ILE A 12 9.81 -2.16 -0.46
C ILE A 12 10.90 -2.07 0.61
N GLY A 13 10.62 -1.28 1.66
CA GLY A 13 11.49 -1.14 2.83
C GLY A 13 11.55 -2.39 3.71
N GLU A 14 12.30 -2.31 4.80
CA GLU A 14 12.47 -3.42 5.73
C GLU A 14 11.19 -3.68 6.55
N ARG A 15 10.94 -4.95 6.91
CA ARG A 15 9.85 -5.35 7.79
C ARG A 15 8.46 -4.91 7.32
N VAL A 16 8.29 -4.64 6.02
CA VAL A 16 6.99 -4.35 5.43
C VAL A 16 6.16 -5.63 5.38
N ASN A 17 4.91 -5.53 5.83
CA ASN A 17 3.94 -6.60 5.71
C ASN A 17 2.95 -6.26 4.59
N VAL A 18 2.92 -7.08 3.55
CA VAL A 18 1.97 -6.97 2.44
C VAL A 18 0.89 -8.01 2.64
N GLY A 19 -0.31 -7.55 2.96
CA GLY A 19 -1.50 -8.38 3.15
C GLY A 19 -1.84 -9.19 1.91
N ALA A 20 -2.60 -10.27 2.10
CA ALA A 20 -3.05 -11.13 1.02
C ALA A 20 -4.02 -10.39 0.10
N GLY A 21 -3.91 -10.60 -1.20
CA GLY A 21 -4.77 -9.96 -2.19
C GLY A 21 -4.40 -8.51 -2.49
N THR A 22 -3.27 -8.02 -1.99
CA THR A 22 -2.81 -6.66 -2.29
C THR A 22 -2.34 -6.56 -3.74
N LEU A 23 -2.73 -5.47 -4.41
CA LEU A 23 -2.40 -5.16 -5.80
C LEU A 23 -1.62 -3.85 -5.89
N PHE A 24 -0.39 -3.89 -6.38
CA PHE A 24 0.34 -2.69 -6.80
C PHE A 24 0.01 -2.39 -8.26
N ALA A 25 -0.94 -1.49 -8.49
CA ALA A 25 -1.35 -1.07 -9.83
C ALA A 25 -0.30 -0.11 -10.42
N ASN A 26 0.62 -0.67 -11.20
CA ASN A 26 1.77 0.01 -11.76
C ASN A 26 1.57 0.54 -13.19
N PHE A 27 0.48 0.19 -13.88
CA PHE A 27 0.24 0.58 -15.27
C PHE A 27 -1.04 1.43 -15.40
N ASP A 28 -0.94 2.59 -16.03
CA ASP A 28 -2.06 3.53 -16.23
C ASP A 28 -2.75 3.39 -17.61
N GLY A 29 -2.31 2.44 -18.44
CA GLY A 29 -2.74 2.31 -19.84
C GLY A 29 -1.72 2.81 -20.86
N GLN A 30 -0.68 3.55 -20.44
CA GLN A 30 0.38 4.08 -21.29
C GLN A 30 1.79 3.82 -20.78
N ARG A 31 2.03 4.01 -19.47
CA ARG A 31 3.34 3.91 -18.85
C ARG A 31 3.29 3.10 -17.57
N ILE A 32 4.45 2.51 -17.25
CA ILE A 32 4.71 1.86 -15.98
C ILE A 32 5.22 2.91 -14.99
N HIS A 33 4.65 2.92 -13.80
CA HIS A 33 4.94 3.84 -12.70
C HIS A 33 5.50 3.06 -11.51
N ARG A 34 6.38 3.71 -10.74
CA ARG A 34 6.96 3.09 -9.54
C ARG A 34 6.19 3.44 -8.27
N SER A 35 6.15 2.49 -7.36
CA SER A 35 5.75 2.71 -5.96
C SER A 35 6.96 2.64 -5.02
N LYS A 36 6.90 3.36 -3.91
CA LYS A 36 7.84 3.20 -2.80
C LYS A 36 7.07 2.98 -1.50
N VAL A 37 7.47 2.00 -0.71
CA VAL A 37 6.91 1.71 0.60
C VAL A 37 8.02 1.76 1.64
N GLY A 38 7.91 2.66 2.61
CA GLY A 38 8.86 2.80 3.70
C GLY A 38 8.83 1.60 4.66
N SER A 39 9.92 1.42 5.40
CA SER A 39 10.08 0.37 6.40
C SER A 39 8.98 0.38 7.47
N ASP A 40 8.78 -0.78 8.11
CA ASP A 40 7.82 -0.98 9.20
C ASP A 40 6.37 -0.60 8.83
N THR A 41 6.03 -0.71 7.54
CA THR A 41 4.68 -0.43 7.02
C THR A 41 3.85 -1.70 6.93
N TYR A 42 2.58 -1.60 7.33
CA TYR A 42 1.58 -2.65 7.15
C TYR A 42 0.60 -2.26 6.03
N ILE A 43 0.45 -3.12 5.03
CA ILE A 43 -0.56 -2.99 3.97
C ILE A 43 -1.63 -4.05 4.18
N GLY A 44 -2.86 -3.63 4.48
CA GLY A 44 -3.96 -4.55 4.71
C GLY A 44 -4.30 -5.43 3.50
N ASN A 45 -4.85 -6.59 3.80
CA ASN A 45 -5.39 -7.53 2.80
C ASN A 45 -6.36 -6.85 1.82
N GLY A 46 -6.29 -7.22 0.56
CA GLY A 46 -7.19 -6.74 -0.50
C GLY A 46 -7.00 -5.27 -0.90
N SER A 47 -5.95 -4.60 -0.41
CA SER A 47 -5.70 -3.20 -0.74
C SER A 47 -5.11 -3.03 -2.14
N ILE A 48 -5.42 -1.92 -2.79
CA ILE A 48 -4.88 -1.52 -4.09
C ILE A 48 -3.97 -0.30 -3.88
N VAL A 49 -2.69 -0.45 -4.20
CA VAL A 49 -1.69 0.62 -4.19
C VAL A 49 -1.51 1.11 -5.62
N VAL A 50 -2.01 2.31 -5.92
CA VAL A 50 -1.97 2.90 -7.26
C VAL A 50 -0.70 3.73 -7.40
N ALA A 51 0.17 3.33 -8.33
CA ALA A 51 1.36 4.08 -8.68
C ALA A 51 1.04 5.26 -9.62
N PRO A 52 1.85 6.34 -9.63
CA PRO A 52 3.01 6.56 -8.77
C PRO A 52 2.61 6.93 -7.33
N ILE A 53 3.32 6.36 -6.34
CA ILE A 53 3.06 6.68 -4.93
C ILE A 53 4.28 6.42 -4.05
N ALA A 54 4.48 7.28 -3.05
CA ALA A 54 5.45 7.08 -1.96
C ALA A 54 4.71 6.98 -0.62
N ILE A 55 4.64 5.76 -0.07
CA ILE A 55 4.14 5.50 1.27
C ILE A 55 5.32 5.62 2.24
N GLY A 56 5.20 6.51 3.23
CA GLY A 56 6.23 6.71 4.25
C GLY A 56 6.42 5.51 5.18
N GLU A 57 7.38 5.61 6.10
CA GLU A 57 7.67 4.59 7.11
C GLU A 57 6.58 4.55 8.21
N HIS A 58 6.48 3.42 8.90
CA HIS A 58 5.55 3.20 10.02
C HIS A 58 4.06 3.47 9.68
N LYS A 59 3.65 3.24 8.43
CA LYS A 59 2.26 3.43 8.01
C LYS A 59 1.43 2.17 8.21
N GLN A 60 0.14 2.38 8.46
CA GLN A 60 -0.85 1.30 8.50
C GLN A 60 -1.95 1.62 7.50
N ILE A 61 -2.06 0.75 6.49
CA ILE A 61 -3.11 0.85 5.48
C ILE A 61 -4.19 -0.18 5.86
N PRO A 62 -5.44 0.27 6.10
CA PRO A 62 -6.53 -0.64 6.39
C PRO A 62 -6.77 -1.66 5.27
N HIS A 63 -7.50 -2.74 5.58
CA HIS A 63 -7.90 -3.76 4.61
C HIS A 63 -8.85 -3.19 3.55
N GLY A 64 -8.74 -3.66 2.31
CA GLY A 64 -9.65 -3.31 1.21
C GLY A 64 -9.55 -1.87 0.71
N MET A 65 -8.46 -1.16 1.04
CA MET A 65 -8.31 0.26 0.72
C MET A 65 -7.73 0.48 -0.67
N VAL A 66 -8.17 1.54 -1.35
CA VAL A 66 -7.48 2.07 -2.54
C VAL A 66 -6.62 3.26 -2.12
N VAL A 67 -5.32 3.13 -2.29
CA VAL A 67 -4.30 4.08 -1.86
C VAL A 67 -3.68 4.69 -3.11
N ARG A 68 -3.72 6.00 -3.23
CA ARG A 68 -3.23 6.77 -4.36
C ARG A 68 -2.77 8.14 -3.87
N ASP A 69 -1.82 8.73 -4.57
CA ASP A 69 -1.46 10.11 -4.32
C ASP A 69 -2.52 11.02 -4.96
N ASN A 70 -3.30 11.72 -4.12
CA ASN A 70 -4.07 12.88 -4.53
C ASN A 70 -3.29 14.07 -4.00
N GLU A 71 -3.06 15.13 -4.79
CA GLU A 71 -2.40 16.39 -4.40
C GLU A 71 -2.81 16.91 -3.00
N GLY A 72 -2.18 16.37 -1.95
CA GLY A 72 -2.61 16.49 -0.57
C GLY A 72 -3.82 15.65 -0.21
N THR A 73 -3.62 14.41 0.28
CA THR A 73 -4.36 13.79 1.40
C THR A 73 -3.82 12.38 1.67
N LEU A 74 -2.87 12.26 2.59
CA LEU A 74 -2.90 11.17 3.59
C LEU A 74 -3.62 11.72 4.83
N SER A 75 -4.89 12.12 4.70
CA SER A 75 -5.69 12.48 5.88
C SER A 75 -6.02 11.19 6.60
N ASN A 76 -5.28 10.96 7.68
CA ASN A 76 -5.63 10.13 8.83
C ASN A 76 -6.45 8.87 8.51
N CYS A 77 -5.79 7.80 8.09
CA CYS A 77 -6.31 6.48 8.46
C CYS A 77 -6.08 6.33 9.97
N ALA A 78 -7.20 6.25 10.69
CA ALA A 78 -7.34 6.36 12.13
C ALA A 78 -6.29 5.57 12.93
N LYS A 79 -5.84 6.14 14.04
CA LYS A 79 -5.37 5.34 15.17
C LYS A 79 -6.43 4.27 15.43
N GLN A 80 -6.08 2.98 15.36
CA GLN A 80 -6.86 1.96 16.04
C GLN A 80 -6.60 2.13 17.54
N ASP A 81 -7.29 3.09 18.15
CA ASP A 81 -7.46 3.10 19.59
C ASP A 81 -8.45 1.97 19.92
N GLY A 82 -7.92 0.85 20.43
CA GLY A 82 -8.70 -0.20 21.10
C GLY A 82 -9.27 -1.31 20.20
N ALA A 83 -8.63 -2.47 20.25
CA ALA A 83 -9.32 -3.76 20.16
C ALA A 83 -8.80 -4.61 21.34
N SER A 84 -9.73 -5.11 22.16
CA SER A 84 -9.47 -5.87 23.40
C SER A 84 -8.78 -7.21 23.14
#